data_AF-A0A843JL02-F1
#
_entry.id   AF-A0A843JL02-F1
#
_cell.length_a   1.000
_cell.length_b   1.000
_cell.length_c   1.000
_cell.angle_alpha   90.00
_cell.angle_beta   90.00
_cell.angle_gamma   90.00
#
_symmetry.space_group_name_H-M   'P 1'
#
loop_
_entity.id
_entity.type
_entity.pdbx_description
1 polymer ?
#
loop_
_entity_poly.entity_id
_entity_poly.type
_entity_poly.pdbx_seq_one_letter_code
_entity_poly.pdbx_strand_id
1 'polypeptide(L)'
;MNFKNKALAILLVLIFCISLLPAVSAVDYSIPYANVDIQVYDDGLINVYEEIDYHFDSSANGVYRDIPLKRDQSVENLHVYVEGAYSEYQIINQDGMERIKIYLYRDAAKTKKIQAGTNVKVYLQYDFTHVVKIYNDVGELQYKVWG
;
A
#
# COMPACT_ATOMS: atom_id res chain seq x y z
N MET A 1 -47.63 4.19 26.22
CA MET A 1 -46.20 4.46 26.56
C MET A 1 -45.95 5.95 26.45
N ASN A 2 -45.56 6.62 27.54
CA ASN A 2 -45.33 8.08 27.54
C ASN A 2 -44.06 8.43 26.74
N PHE A 3 -43.91 9.70 26.36
CA PHE A 3 -42.80 10.16 25.50
C PHE A 3 -41.42 9.79 26.06
N LYS A 4 -41.26 9.84 27.39
CA LYS A 4 -40.02 9.45 28.09
C LYS A 4 -39.67 7.97 27.88
N ASN A 5 -40.65 7.07 28.00
CA ASN A 5 -40.44 5.64 27.78
C ASN A 5 -40.16 5.31 26.30
N LYS A 6 -40.72 6.09 25.36
CA LYS A 6 -40.38 5.99 23.92
C LYS A 6 -38.95 6.45 23.65
N ALA A 7 -38.52 7.57 24.24
CA ALA A 7 -37.16 8.07 24.10
C ALA A 7 -36.13 7.10 24.70
N LEU A 8 -36.43 6.50 25.86
CA LEU A 8 -35.57 5.50 26.49
C LEU A 8 -35.44 4.23 25.64
N ALA A 9 -36.56 3.74 25.07
CA ALA A 9 -36.55 2.58 24.20
C ALA A 9 -35.74 2.84 22.91
N ILE A 10 -35.89 4.02 22.31
CA ILE A 10 -35.11 4.42 21.12
C ILE A 10 -33.61 4.48 21.46
N LEU A 11 -33.25 5.06 22.61
CA LEU A 11 -31.86 5.12 23.05
C LEU A 11 -31.24 3.72 23.26
N LEU A 12 -31.99 2.80 23.88
CA LEU A 12 -31.53 1.42 24.07
C LEU A 12 -31.34 0.67 22.75
N VAL A 13 -32.24 0.85 21.78
CA VAL A 13 -32.09 0.30 20.44
C VAL A 13 -30.87 0.90 19.74
N LEU A 14 -30.63 2.20 19.89
CA LEU A 14 -29.47 2.86 19.30
C LEU A 14 -28.15 2.31 19.89
N ILE A 15 -28.08 2.14 21.21
CA ILE A 15 -26.91 1.56 21.91
C ILE A 15 -26.69 0.11 21.44
N PHE A 16 -27.77 -0.68 21.32
CA PHE A 16 -27.69 -2.04 20.80
C PHE A 16 -27.17 -2.07 19.36
N CYS A 17 -27.67 -1.19 18.48
CA CYS A 17 -27.18 -1.09 17.11
C CYS A 17 -25.70 -0.69 17.03
N ILE A 18 -25.24 0.23 17.89
CA ILE A 18 -23.83 0.64 17.97
C ILE A 18 -22.96 -0.53 18.46
N SER A 19 -23.46 -1.36 19.39
CA SER A 19 -22.72 -2.52 19.91
C SER A 19 -22.49 -3.64 18.89
N LEU A 20 -23.24 -3.64 17.79
CA LEU A 20 -23.10 -4.61 16.69
C LEU A 20 -22.14 -4.13 15.60
N LEU A 21 -21.60 -2.91 15.70
CA LEU A 21 -20.60 -2.44 14.75
C LEU A 21 -19.33 -3.28 14.92
N PRO A 22 -18.78 -3.83 13.83
CA PRO A 22 -17.52 -4.57 13.90
C PRO A 22 -16.43 -3.64 14.42
N ALA A 23 -15.63 -4.12 15.39
CA ALA A 23 -14.45 -3.40 15.84
C ALA A 23 -13.50 -3.22 14.64
N VAL A 24 -13.30 -1.98 14.21
CA VAL A 24 -12.29 -1.64 13.20
C VAL A 24 -10.95 -1.70 13.90
N SER A 25 -10.27 -2.85 13.80
CA SER A 25 -8.87 -2.95 14.17
C SER A 25 -8.02 -2.39 13.05
N ALA A 26 -7.02 -1.59 13.41
CA ALA A 26 -5.92 -1.31 12.49
C ALA A 26 -5.25 -2.64 12.10
N VAL A 27 -4.74 -2.71 10.87
CA VAL A 27 -3.89 -3.82 10.46
C VAL A 27 -2.53 -3.60 11.13
N ASP A 28 -2.16 -4.53 11.97
CA ASP A 28 -0.86 -4.59 12.63
C ASP A 28 0.11 -5.45 11.81
N TYR A 29 1.29 -4.89 11.54
CA TYR A 29 2.37 -5.51 10.80
C TYR A 29 3.68 -4.76 11.04
N SER A 30 4.80 -5.44 10.79
CA SER A 30 6.13 -4.87 10.77
C SER A 30 6.83 -5.11 9.43
N ILE A 31 7.85 -4.30 9.15
CA ILE A 31 8.69 -4.42 7.96
C ILE A 31 10.12 -4.70 8.45
N PRO A 32 10.48 -5.97 8.68
CA PRO A 32 11.81 -6.33 9.17
C PRO A 32 12.93 -5.97 8.20
N TYR A 33 12.64 -5.94 6.89
CA TYR A 33 13.62 -5.64 5.85
C TYR A 33 12.98 -4.89 4.68
N ALA A 34 13.70 -3.91 4.17
CA ALA A 34 13.38 -3.23 2.93
C ALA A 34 14.69 -2.86 2.22
N ASN A 35 14.85 -3.30 0.97
CA ASN A 35 15.93 -2.90 0.09
C ASN A 35 15.37 -2.14 -1.10
N VAL A 36 16.04 -1.07 -1.49
CA VAL A 36 15.67 -0.27 -2.66
C VAL A 36 16.92 0.01 -3.46
N ASP A 37 17.01 -0.63 -4.62
CA ASP A 37 18.08 -0.43 -5.59
C ASP A 37 17.59 0.56 -6.65
N ILE A 38 18.40 1.61 -6.88
CA ILE A 38 18.08 2.68 -7.82
C ILE A 38 19.22 2.77 -8.82
N GLN A 39 18.93 2.46 -10.08
CA GLN A 39 19.87 2.60 -11.18
C GLN A 39 19.49 3.82 -12.02
N VAL A 40 20.42 4.75 -12.17
CA VAL A 40 20.25 5.95 -13.00
C VAL A 40 21.02 5.75 -14.30
N TYR A 41 20.34 5.88 -15.43
CA TYR A 41 20.93 5.79 -16.76
C TYR A 41 21.35 7.16 -17.30
N ASP A 42 22.20 7.14 -18.33
CA ASP A 42 22.78 8.36 -18.93
C ASP A 42 21.73 9.30 -19.56
N ASP A 43 20.57 8.76 -19.93
CA ASP A 43 19.42 9.50 -20.48
C ASP A 43 18.49 10.06 -19.40
N GLY A 44 18.81 9.86 -18.12
CA GLY A 44 18.02 10.28 -16.98
C GLY A 44 16.85 9.35 -16.64
N LEU A 45 16.70 8.22 -17.34
CA LEU A 45 15.81 7.14 -16.91
C LEU A 45 16.31 6.56 -15.59
N ILE A 46 15.38 6.24 -14.70
CA ILE A 46 15.68 5.54 -13.46
C ILE A 46 14.97 4.20 -13.47
N ASN A 47 15.70 3.11 -13.26
CA ASN A 47 15.08 1.83 -12.91
C ASN A 47 15.15 1.63 -11.40
N VAL A 48 14.00 1.34 -10.80
CA VAL A 48 13.88 1.09 -9.36
C VAL A 48 13.51 -0.37 -9.15
N TYR A 49 14.21 -1.03 -8.24
CA TYR A 49 13.87 -2.34 -7.71
C TYR A 49 13.73 -2.28 -6.19
N GLU A 50 12.56 -2.67 -5.70
CA GLU A 50 12.23 -2.68 -4.27
C GLU A 50 11.98 -4.13 -3.83
N GLU A 51 12.61 -4.56 -2.74
CA GLU A 51 12.29 -5.80 -2.01
C GLU A 51 11.84 -5.40 -0.60
N ILE A 52 10.61 -5.74 -0.23
CA ILE A 52 10.03 -5.38 1.06
C ILE A 52 9.48 -6.63 1.74
N ASP A 53 10.04 -6.96 2.90
CA ASP A 53 9.59 -8.06 3.73
C ASP A 53 8.58 -7.55 4.76
N TYR A 54 7.40 -8.16 4.78
CA TYR A 54 6.34 -7.88 5.73
C TYR A 54 6.14 -9.06 6.68
N HIS A 55 5.96 -8.76 7.97
CA HIS A 55 5.43 -9.69 8.97
C HIS A 55 4.09 -9.17 9.48
N PHE A 56 3.00 -9.91 9.27
CA PHE A 56 1.67 -9.48 9.69
C PHE A 56 1.31 -10.07 11.05
N ASP A 57 1.12 -9.22 12.05
CA ASP A 57 0.64 -9.60 13.40
C ASP A 57 -0.89 -9.70 13.47
N SER A 58 -1.58 -9.36 12.38
CA SER A 58 -3.03 -9.39 12.26
C SER A 58 -3.49 -9.87 10.89
N SER A 59 -4.81 -10.11 10.70
CA SER A 59 -5.32 -10.42 9.36
C SER A 59 -5.36 -9.17 8.49
N ALA A 60 -4.75 -9.25 7.31
CA ALA A 60 -4.65 -8.15 6.36
C ALA A 60 -5.22 -8.52 4.99
N ASN A 61 -5.66 -7.51 4.24
CA ASN A 61 -6.15 -7.68 2.86
C ASN A 61 -5.13 -7.25 1.80
N GLY A 62 -3.94 -6.84 2.22
CA GLY A 62 -2.94 -6.25 1.34
C GLY A 62 -2.13 -5.15 1.97
N VAL A 63 -1.26 -4.57 1.16
CA VAL A 63 -0.39 -3.43 1.49
C VAL A 63 -0.54 -2.33 0.43
N TYR A 64 -0.08 -1.13 0.77
CA TYR A 64 -0.01 -0.01 -0.16
C TYR A 64 1.45 0.40 -0.34
N ARG A 65 1.82 0.69 -1.59
CA ARG A 65 3.06 1.39 -1.93
C ARG A 65 2.71 2.70 -2.62
N ASP A 66 3.13 3.79 -2.01
CA ASP A 66 2.88 5.14 -2.49
C ASP A 66 4.15 5.69 -3.12
N ILE A 67 4.08 6.09 -4.39
CA ILE A 67 5.18 6.70 -5.13
C ILE A 67 4.81 8.17 -5.38
N PRO A 68 5.45 9.13 -4.67
CA PRO A 68 5.20 10.54 -4.90
C PRO A 68 5.62 10.96 -6.32
N LEU A 69 4.74 11.69 -7.00
CA LEU A 69 4.98 12.21 -8.34
C LEU A 69 4.96 13.73 -8.31
N LYS A 70 5.97 14.35 -8.92
CA LYS A 70 5.91 15.77 -9.28
C LYS A 70 5.32 15.93 -10.68
N ARG A 71 5.06 17.18 -11.05
CA ARG A 71 4.58 17.53 -12.39
C ARG A 71 5.52 16.93 -13.45
N ASP A 72 4.93 16.30 -14.45
CA ASP A 72 5.60 15.70 -15.61
C ASP A 72 6.44 14.42 -15.31
N GLN A 73 6.38 13.88 -14.08
CA GLN A 73 6.98 12.59 -13.72
C GLN A 73 5.98 11.44 -13.92
N SER A 74 6.46 10.25 -14.31
CA SER A 74 5.63 9.05 -14.46
C SER A 74 6.35 7.79 -14.01
N VAL A 75 5.58 6.86 -13.44
CA VAL A 75 5.99 5.47 -13.23
C VAL A 75 5.52 4.64 -14.41
N GLU A 76 6.42 3.89 -15.01
CA GLU A 76 6.20 3.09 -16.20
C GLU A 76 6.74 1.67 -16.00
N ASN A 77 6.26 0.71 -16.81
CA ASN A 77 6.73 -0.68 -16.78
C ASN A 77 6.70 -1.34 -15.38
N LEU A 78 5.67 -1.01 -14.58
CA LEU A 78 5.50 -1.56 -13.25
C LEU A 78 5.25 -3.07 -13.29
N HIS A 79 6.15 -3.81 -12.64
CA HIS A 79 6.03 -5.23 -12.35
C HIS A 79 5.98 -5.45 -10.85
N VAL A 80 4.96 -6.18 -10.39
CA VAL A 80 4.82 -6.56 -8.98
C VAL A 80 4.87 -8.07 -8.87
N TYR A 81 5.75 -8.57 -8.00
CA TYR A 81 5.87 -9.98 -7.66
C TYR A 81 5.76 -10.16 -6.15
N VAL A 82 5.19 -11.27 -5.71
CA VAL A 82 4.92 -11.53 -4.29
C VAL A 82 5.25 -12.98 -3.97
N GLU A 83 6.00 -13.18 -2.88
CA GLU A 83 6.26 -14.48 -2.28
C GLU A 83 5.53 -14.61 -0.93
N GLY A 84 5.11 -15.84 -0.60
CA GLY A 84 4.41 -16.14 0.66
C GLY A 84 2.90 -15.87 0.65
N ALA A 85 2.36 -15.30 -0.43
CA ALA A 85 0.92 -15.11 -0.62
C ALA A 85 0.54 -15.13 -2.11
N TYR A 86 -0.72 -15.44 -2.39
CA TYR A 86 -1.32 -15.15 -3.70
C TYR A 86 -1.66 -13.67 -3.77
N SER A 87 -1.50 -13.04 -4.94
CA SER A 87 -1.65 -11.60 -5.06
C SER A 87 -2.32 -11.13 -6.34
N GLU A 88 -2.75 -9.88 -6.30
CA GLU A 88 -3.02 -9.01 -7.44
C GLU A 88 -2.77 -7.58 -7.00
N TYR A 89 -2.56 -6.69 -7.96
CA TYR A 89 -2.36 -5.28 -7.65
C TYR A 89 -3.28 -4.40 -8.50
N GLN A 90 -3.54 -3.21 -7.96
CA GLN A 90 -4.28 -2.16 -8.63
C GLN A 90 -3.52 -0.85 -8.48
N ILE A 91 -3.37 -0.13 -9.59
CA ILE A 91 -2.84 1.22 -9.62
C ILE A 91 -3.98 2.20 -9.39
N ILE A 92 -3.79 3.13 -8.46
CA ILE A 92 -4.72 4.18 -8.08
C ILE A 92 -4.01 5.51 -8.27
N ASN A 93 -4.34 6.20 -9.36
CA ASN A 93 -3.80 7.53 -9.64
C ASN A 93 -4.43 8.56 -8.69
N GLN A 94 -3.59 9.27 -7.96
CA GLN A 94 -3.98 10.38 -7.08
C GLN A 94 -3.17 11.62 -7.46
N ASP A 95 -3.68 12.80 -7.13
CA ASP A 95 -2.97 14.04 -7.44
C ASP A 95 -1.62 14.07 -6.71
N GLY A 96 -0.52 14.14 -7.48
CA GLY A 96 0.85 14.11 -6.97
C GLY A 96 1.35 12.76 -6.45
N MET A 97 0.68 11.64 -6.74
CA MET A 97 1.09 10.31 -6.30
C MET A 97 0.50 9.19 -7.14
N GLU A 98 1.30 8.16 -7.41
CA GLU A 98 0.80 6.86 -7.85
C GLU A 98 0.74 5.89 -6.66
N ARG A 99 -0.46 5.42 -6.32
CA ARG A 99 -0.66 4.47 -5.23
C ARG A 99 -0.89 3.07 -5.80
N ILE A 100 -0.03 2.14 -5.42
CA ILE A 100 -0.13 0.73 -5.80
C ILE A 100 -0.72 -0.01 -4.60
N LYS A 101 -1.93 -0.53 -4.76
CA LYS A 101 -2.53 -1.43 -3.77
C LYS A 101 -2.26 -2.87 -4.15
N ILE A 102 -1.58 -3.60 -3.29
CA ILE A 102 -1.21 -5.00 -3.50
C ILE A 102 -2.07 -5.85 -2.57
N TYR A 103 -3.06 -6.53 -3.14
CA TYR A 103 -3.94 -7.43 -2.41
C TYR A 103 -3.22 -8.76 -2.12
N LEU A 104 -3.43 -9.28 -0.91
CA LEU A 104 -2.76 -10.48 -0.42
C LEU A 104 -3.77 -11.52 0.06
N TYR A 105 -3.64 -12.74 -0.43
CA TYR A 105 -4.54 -13.85 -0.16
C TYR A 105 -3.78 -15.11 0.22
N ARG A 106 -4.39 -15.93 1.07
CA ARG A 106 -3.84 -17.24 1.46
C ARG A 106 -4.27 -18.39 0.54
N ASP A 107 -5.19 -18.14 -0.39
CA ASP A 107 -5.73 -19.14 -1.31
C ASP A 107 -5.64 -18.69 -2.77
N ALA A 108 -5.43 -19.64 -3.67
CA ALA A 108 -5.32 -19.39 -5.11
C ALA A 108 -6.57 -18.78 -5.74
N ALA A 109 -7.75 -19.03 -5.15
CA ALA A 109 -9.00 -18.44 -5.60
C ALA A 109 -9.17 -16.96 -5.17
N LYS A 110 -8.21 -16.42 -4.39
CA LYS A 110 -8.18 -15.02 -3.91
C LYS A 110 -9.44 -14.61 -3.15
N THR A 111 -9.94 -15.49 -2.29
CA THR A 111 -11.18 -15.25 -1.53
C THR A 111 -10.95 -14.98 -0.05
N LYS A 112 -9.78 -15.34 0.48
CA LYS A 112 -9.46 -15.25 1.90
C LYS A 112 -8.22 -14.41 2.12
N LYS A 113 -8.37 -13.43 3.01
CA LYS A 113 -7.30 -12.60 3.57
C LYS A 113 -6.19 -13.45 4.19
N ILE A 114 -4.97 -12.91 4.20
CA ILE A 114 -3.87 -13.47 4.98
C ILE A 114 -4.16 -13.36 6.48
N GLN A 115 -3.51 -14.20 7.28
CA GLN A 115 -3.74 -14.31 8.72
C GLN A 115 -2.55 -13.75 9.51
N ALA A 116 -2.74 -13.53 10.81
CA ALA A 116 -1.65 -13.21 11.72
C ALA A 116 -0.55 -14.29 11.68
N GLY A 117 0.71 -13.87 11.80
CA GLY A 117 1.91 -14.69 11.67
C GLY A 117 2.37 -14.94 10.23
N THR A 118 1.73 -14.34 9.22
CA THR A 118 2.13 -14.53 7.81
C THR A 118 3.32 -13.63 7.46
N ASN A 119 4.35 -14.21 6.86
CA ASN A 119 5.43 -13.47 6.21
C ASN A 119 5.16 -13.35 4.71
N VAL A 120 5.33 -12.17 4.15
CA VAL A 120 5.17 -11.90 2.73
C VAL A 120 6.33 -11.05 2.25
N LYS A 121 6.93 -11.42 1.11
CA LYS A 121 7.92 -10.58 0.43
C LYS A 121 7.26 -9.96 -0.79
N VAL A 122 7.39 -8.65 -0.94
CA VAL A 122 6.85 -7.89 -2.06
C VAL A 122 8.01 -7.32 -2.84
N TYR A 123 8.00 -7.57 -4.14
CA TYR A 123 8.96 -7.06 -5.09
C TYR A 123 8.27 -6.10 -6.04
N LEU A 124 8.81 -4.89 -6.18
CA LEU A 124 8.36 -3.93 -7.18
C LEU A 124 9.52 -3.57 -8.08
N GLN A 125 9.31 -3.64 -9.39
CA GLN A 125 10.25 -3.13 -10.38
C GLN A 125 9.53 -2.15 -11.29
N TYR A 126 10.09 -0.98 -11.51
CA TYR A 126 9.49 0.02 -12.38
C TYR A 126 10.53 0.99 -12.92
N ASP A 127 10.16 1.63 -14.03
CA ASP A 127 10.87 2.74 -14.60
C ASP A 127 10.27 4.04 -14.09
N PHE A 128 11.12 4.97 -13.66
CA PHE A 128 10.72 6.27 -13.18
C PHE A 128 11.32 7.34 -14.09
N THR A 129 10.46 8.01 -14.85
CA THR A 129 10.86 8.94 -15.91
C THR A 129 10.76 10.40 -15.46
N HIS A 130 11.55 11.26 -16.10
CA HIS A 130 11.56 12.71 -15.85
C HIS A 130 11.86 13.12 -14.39
N VAL A 131 12.55 12.25 -13.65
CA VAL A 131 12.92 12.49 -12.25
C VAL A 131 14.23 13.27 -12.13
N VAL A 132 15.18 12.96 -13.02
CA VAL A 132 16.49 13.61 -13.05
C VAL A 132 16.36 14.96 -13.74
N LYS A 133 16.81 16.01 -13.07
CA LYS A 133 17.02 17.32 -13.69
C LYS A 133 18.45 17.40 -14.18
N ILE A 134 18.64 17.54 -15.48
CA ILE A 134 19.96 17.65 -16.10
C ILE A 134 20.28 19.14 -16.31
N TYR A 135 21.37 19.60 -15.70
CA TYR A 135 21.98 20.90 -15.92
C TYR A 135 23.22 20.74 -16.82
N ASN A 136 23.86 21.85 -17.21
CA ASN A 136 25.02 21.83 -18.12
C ASN A 136 26.25 21.09 -17.54
N ASP A 137 26.35 21.00 -16.22
CA ASP A 137 27.51 20.50 -15.48
C ASP A 137 27.16 19.43 -14.43
N VAL A 138 25.89 19.26 -14.07
CA VAL A 138 25.44 18.34 -13.02
C VAL A 138 24.04 17.75 -13.31
N GLY A 139 23.81 16.52 -12.87
CA GLY A 139 22.47 15.93 -12.80
C GLY A 139 21.97 15.89 -11.35
N GLU A 140 20.71 16.27 -11.11
CA GLU A 140 20.09 16.24 -9.80
C GLU A 140 18.96 15.20 -9.75
N LEU A 141 19.06 14.26 -8.80
CA LEU A 141 18.02 13.29 -8.48
C LEU A 141 17.45 13.60 -7.09
N GLN A 142 16.15 13.94 -7.04
CA GLN A 142 15.40 14.02 -5.80
C GLN A 142 14.41 12.84 -5.71
N TYR A 143 14.75 11.84 -4.90
CA TYR A 143 13.95 10.63 -4.74
C TYR A 143 13.67 10.33 -3.26
N LYS A 144 12.43 9.96 -2.95
CA LYS A 144 12.01 9.57 -1.60
C LYS A 144 11.97 8.04 -1.52
N VAL A 145 12.98 7.46 -0.88
CA VAL A 145 13.10 5.99 -0.74
C VAL A 145 11.99 5.42 0.15
N TRP A 146 11.74 6.08 1.28
CA TRP A 146 10.80 5.62 2.30
C TRP A 146 10.13 6.79 3.04
N GLY A 147 8.99 6.49 3.66
CA GLY A 147 8.20 7.40 4.50
C GLY A 147 7.32 8.36 3.72
#